data_AF-A0A2R8FBY1-F1
#
_entry.id   AF-A0A2R8FBY1-F1
#
_cell.length_a   1.000
_cell.length_b   1.000
_cell.length_c   1.000
_cell.angle_alpha   90.00
_cell.angle_beta   90.00
_cell.angle_gamma   90.00
#
_symmetry.space_group_name_H-M   'P 1'
#
loop_
_entity.id
_entity.type
_entity.pdbx_description
1 polymer ?
#
loop_
_entity_poly.entity_id
_entity_poly.type
_entity_poly.pdbx_seq_one_letter_code
_entity_poly.pdbx_strand_id
1 'polypeptide(L)'
;MKKNTFHKTNDTKNWSIWSIGGSIFAMFFGAGNIVFPLALGYHYNAHPWLAYFGMLLTAVCVPLLGLVSMLFYSGDYQKFFSSIGRIPGMVFIVTILLLIGPFGGIPRAIAVSHATLSSLSESKNTLIPSLPIFSALCCVLIYVFSCKLSRLIQWLGSVFFPIMLATLLWVIFRGFLIPAHQITHEFIPNRSQAWLAGFIEGFNTMDLLAAFFFCSIVLISLRQLVAEEKHPNDDEVPLSFQNVSKKNKLSLTMGFILAAILLGAIYLGFVLVAARHASLLVNVSKGHILGRISAIALGPNSILTGVSVFIACLTTEIALVGIVADFIARVVSFKKLNYSIAVILTLIPTYLISILNFETISHLLLPLLQLSYPALIVLACGNIGDKLWNFRYSRVLFYLTLSLTIVLKLIN
;
A
#
# COMPACT_ATOMS: atom_id res chain seq x y z
N MET A 1 11.63 25.04 53.14
CA MET A 1 11.24 23.73 52.57
C MET A 1 10.76 23.95 51.14
N LYS A 2 11.58 23.53 50.16
CA LYS A 2 11.27 23.61 48.72
C LYS A 2 10.16 22.61 48.38
N LYS A 3 9.03 23.10 47.86
CA LYS A 3 7.98 22.26 47.27
C LYS A 3 8.39 21.99 45.82
N ASN A 4 8.78 20.75 45.54
CA ASN A 4 9.07 20.26 44.19
C ASN A 4 7.81 20.36 43.32
N THR A 5 7.77 21.36 42.45
CA THR A 5 6.89 21.36 41.28
C THR A 5 7.45 20.36 40.27
N PHE A 6 6.77 19.23 40.13
CA PHE A 6 6.97 18.31 39.02
C PHE A 6 6.87 19.08 37.71
N HIS A 7 8.00 19.26 37.02
CA HIS A 7 8.03 19.63 35.63
C HIS A 7 7.35 18.52 34.84
N LYS A 8 6.08 18.74 34.47
CA LYS A 8 5.41 18.00 33.41
C LYS A 8 6.16 18.37 32.13
N THR A 9 7.00 17.48 31.64
CA THR A 9 7.60 17.60 30.32
C THR A 9 6.46 17.61 29.32
N ASN A 10 6.14 18.79 28.79
CA ASN A 10 5.39 18.92 27.56
C ASN A 10 6.28 18.31 26.47
N ASP A 11 6.15 17.01 26.25
CA ASP A 11 6.64 16.35 25.06
C ASP A 11 6.04 17.10 23.88
N THR A 12 6.89 17.84 23.18
CA THR A 12 6.58 18.38 21.85
C THR A 12 5.96 17.25 21.05
N LYS A 13 4.74 17.42 20.51
CA LYS A 13 4.05 16.41 19.71
C LYS A 13 4.64 16.39 18.29
N ASN A 14 5.97 16.44 18.20
CA ASN A 14 6.72 16.06 17.02
C ASN A 14 6.43 14.59 16.78
N TRP A 15 5.79 14.26 15.66
CA TRP A 15 5.64 12.86 15.26
C TRP A 15 7.02 12.21 15.29
N SER A 16 7.17 11.23 16.17
CA SER A 16 8.38 10.41 16.19
C SER A 16 8.53 9.75 14.83
N ILE A 17 9.77 9.48 14.41
CA ILE A 17 10.08 8.75 13.17
C ILE A 17 9.24 7.45 13.10
N TRP A 18 8.99 6.84 14.26
CA TRP A 18 8.09 5.71 14.46
C TRP A 18 6.65 5.97 14.03
N SER A 19 6.07 7.11 14.39
CA SER A 19 4.70 7.46 13.99
C SER A 19 4.60 7.66 12.49
N ILE A 20 5.56 8.39 11.88
CA ILE A 20 5.56 8.64 10.42
C ILE A 20 5.74 7.34 9.66
N GLY A 21 6.77 6.56 10.02
CA GLY A 21 7.05 5.27 9.39
C GLY A 21 5.91 4.28 9.60
N GLY A 22 5.32 4.24 10.80
CA GLY A 22 4.19 3.38 11.12
C GLY A 22 2.93 3.71 10.33
N SER A 23 2.58 4.99 10.17
CA SER A 23 1.45 5.39 9.31
C SER A 23 1.67 5.03 7.86
N ILE A 24 2.87 5.26 7.33
CA ILE A 24 3.18 4.94 5.93
C ILE A 24 3.15 3.44 5.70
N PHE A 25 3.79 2.69 6.60
CA PHE A 25 3.68 1.25 6.59
C PHE A 25 2.21 0.81 6.63
N ALA A 26 1.38 1.33 7.54
CA ALA A 26 -0.03 0.95 7.65
C ALA A 26 -0.89 1.34 6.44
N MET A 27 -0.49 2.39 5.71
CA MET A 27 -1.15 2.81 4.47
C MET A 27 -0.75 1.94 3.28
N PHE A 28 0.50 1.47 3.22
CA PHE A 28 0.94 0.53 2.19
C PHE A 28 0.50 -0.89 2.50
N PHE A 29 0.60 -1.32 3.76
CA PHE A 29 0.44 -2.71 4.15
C PHE A 29 -1.03 -3.16 4.08
N GLY A 30 -1.47 -3.52 2.88
CA GLY A 30 -2.78 -4.08 2.57
C GLY A 30 -2.68 -5.43 1.88
N ALA A 31 -3.75 -5.79 1.16
CA ALA A 31 -3.92 -7.10 0.54
C ALA A 31 -2.81 -7.54 -0.42
N GLY A 32 -2.32 -6.65 -1.30
CA GLY A 32 -1.24 -6.98 -2.23
C GLY A 32 0.05 -7.36 -1.51
N ASN A 33 0.33 -6.68 -0.39
CA ASN A 33 1.56 -6.80 0.38
C ASN A 33 1.59 -8.05 1.26
N ILE A 34 0.47 -8.75 1.33
CA ILE A 34 0.33 -10.06 1.94
C ILE A 34 0.40 -11.14 0.86
N VAL A 35 -0.43 -11.01 -0.17
CA VAL A 35 -0.69 -12.10 -1.12
C VAL A 35 0.50 -12.34 -2.04
N PHE A 36 1.13 -11.29 -2.56
CA PHE A 36 2.18 -11.42 -3.57
C PHE A 36 3.49 -12.02 -3.02
N PRO A 37 4.02 -11.60 -1.85
CA PRO A 37 5.21 -12.25 -1.29
C PRO A 37 4.99 -13.73 -0.99
N LEU A 38 3.81 -14.09 -0.49
CA LEU A 38 3.45 -15.47 -0.18
C LEU A 38 3.31 -16.32 -1.46
N ALA A 39 2.59 -15.83 -2.46
CA ALA A 39 2.47 -16.50 -3.76
C ALA A 39 3.85 -16.67 -4.42
N LEU A 40 4.70 -15.64 -4.36
CA LEU A 40 6.05 -15.68 -4.90
C LEU A 40 6.91 -16.75 -4.21
N GLY A 41 6.87 -16.82 -2.87
CA GLY A 41 7.56 -17.85 -2.10
C GLY A 41 7.08 -19.25 -2.42
N TYR A 42 5.77 -19.44 -2.59
CA TYR A 42 5.17 -20.71 -2.99
C TYR A 42 5.64 -21.16 -4.39
N HIS A 43 5.48 -20.31 -5.41
CA HIS A 43 5.79 -20.66 -6.80
C HIS A 43 7.29 -20.80 -7.09
N TYR A 44 8.14 -19.99 -6.43
CA TYR A 44 9.59 -19.98 -6.65
C TYR A 44 10.36 -20.53 -5.43
N ASN A 45 9.79 -21.53 -4.76
CA ASN A 45 10.33 -22.08 -3.52
C ASN A 45 11.73 -22.74 -3.66
N ALA A 46 12.16 -23.08 -4.88
CA ALA A 46 13.51 -23.57 -5.16
C ALA A 46 14.58 -22.45 -5.07
N HIS A 47 14.20 -21.22 -5.43
CA HIS A 47 15.08 -20.04 -5.44
C HIS A 47 14.42 -18.81 -4.78
N PRO A 48 13.96 -18.93 -3.51
CA PRO A 48 13.13 -17.92 -2.87
C PRO A 48 13.88 -16.61 -2.62
N TRP A 49 15.20 -16.69 -2.37
CA TRP A 49 16.05 -15.52 -2.18
C TRP A 49 16.13 -14.63 -3.43
N LEU A 50 16.30 -15.25 -4.61
CA LEU A 50 16.38 -14.51 -5.87
C LEU A 50 15.05 -13.84 -6.19
N ALA A 51 13.94 -14.55 -5.98
CA ALA A 51 12.60 -14.00 -6.12
C ALA A 51 12.36 -12.85 -5.15
N TYR A 52 12.73 -13.01 -3.88
CA TYR A 52 12.65 -11.94 -2.88
C TYR A 52 13.43 -10.69 -3.30
N PHE A 53 14.67 -10.81 -3.77
CA PHE A 53 15.47 -9.64 -4.17
C PHE A 53 14.86 -8.91 -5.38
N GLY A 54 14.29 -9.65 -6.34
CA GLY A 54 13.52 -9.05 -7.43
C GLY A 54 12.34 -8.24 -6.90
N MET A 55 11.57 -8.82 -5.98
CA MET A 55 10.41 -8.16 -5.39
C MET A 55 10.79 -6.99 -4.48
N LEU A 56 11.88 -7.09 -3.70
CA LEU A 56 12.37 -6.01 -2.85
C LEU A 56 12.67 -4.75 -3.68
N LEU A 57 13.25 -4.93 -4.86
CA LEU A 57 13.56 -3.82 -5.75
C LEU A 57 12.30 -3.08 -6.22
N THR A 58 11.27 -3.80 -6.66
CA THR A 58 10.08 -3.18 -7.27
C THR A 58 8.93 -2.90 -6.32
N ALA A 59 8.78 -3.68 -5.25
CA ALA A 59 7.71 -3.51 -4.26
C ALA A 59 8.12 -2.67 -3.04
N VAL A 60 9.41 -2.40 -2.84
CA VAL A 60 9.90 -1.60 -1.70
C VAL A 60 10.74 -0.41 -2.15
N CYS A 61 11.82 -0.64 -2.90
CA CYS A 61 12.72 0.45 -3.30
C CYS A 61 12.05 1.43 -4.27
N VAL A 62 11.25 0.94 -5.21
CA VAL A 62 10.54 1.76 -6.20
C VAL A 62 9.42 2.62 -5.56
N PRO A 63 8.54 2.11 -4.69
CA PRO A 63 7.59 2.96 -3.97
C PRO A 63 8.27 3.98 -3.07
N LEU A 64 9.38 3.61 -2.41
CA LEU A 64 10.21 4.55 -1.64
C LEU A 64 10.75 5.68 -2.52
N LEU A 65 11.24 5.35 -3.72
CA LEU A 65 11.63 6.34 -4.73
C LEU A 65 10.44 7.27 -5.08
N GLY A 66 9.25 6.71 -5.25
CA GLY A 66 8.01 7.46 -5.47
C GLY A 66 7.73 8.47 -4.35
N LEU A 67 7.79 8.05 -3.09
CA LEU A 67 7.62 8.93 -1.92
C LEU A 67 8.65 10.07 -1.89
N VAL A 68 9.93 9.74 -2.12
CA VAL A 68 11.02 10.72 -2.14
C VAL A 68 10.85 11.70 -3.29
N SER A 69 10.46 11.22 -4.47
CA SER A 69 10.20 12.07 -5.63
C SER A 69 9.09 13.09 -5.34
N MET A 70 8.01 12.68 -4.68
CA MET A 70 6.93 13.57 -4.24
C MET A 70 7.36 14.60 -3.19
N LEU A 71 8.31 14.27 -2.33
CA LEU A 71 8.85 15.20 -1.34
C LEU A 71 9.55 16.41 -1.99
N PHE A 72 10.20 16.21 -3.14
CA PHE A 72 10.77 17.32 -3.93
C PHE A 72 9.72 18.26 -4.53
N TYR A 73 8.49 17.78 -4.68
CA TYR A 73 7.33 18.55 -5.13
C TYR A 73 6.43 18.98 -3.97
N SER A 74 6.92 18.90 -2.72
CA SER A 74 6.16 19.28 -1.52
C SER A 74 4.82 18.55 -1.39
N GLY A 75 4.70 17.34 -1.94
CA GLY A 75 3.47 16.55 -1.92
C GLY A 75 2.42 17.00 -2.93
N ASP A 76 2.72 17.91 -3.85
CA ASP A 76 1.78 18.35 -4.89
C ASP A 76 1.84 17.40 -6.10
N TYR A 77 0.91 16.44 -6.14
CA TYR A 77 0.83 15.47 -7.22
C TYR A 77 0.45 16.11 -8.56
N GLN A 78 -0.32 17.21 -8.56
CA GLN A 78 -0.67 17.91 -9.80
C GLN A 78 0.58 18.53 -10.42
N LYS A 79 1.41 19.17 -9.60
CA LYS A 79 2.69 19.71 -10.04
C LYS A 79 3.65 18.61 -10.51
N PHE A 80 3.72 17.49 -9.78
CA PHE A 80 4.55 16.35 -10.15
C PHE A 80 4.19 15.81 -11.55
N PHE A 81 2.91 15.48 -11.79
CA PHE A 81 2.46 14.96 -13.08
C PHE A 81 2.38 16.02 -14.18
N SER A 82 2.33 17.32 -13.85
CA SER A 82 2.40 18.38 -14.88
C SER A 82 3.74 18.42 -15.62
N SER A 83 4.80 17.80 -15.08
CA SER A 83 6.11 17.67 -15.73
C SER A 83 6.04 16.97 -17.09
N ILE A 84 5.15 15.99 -17.27
CA ILE A 84 4.91 15.31 -18.56
C ILE A 84 3.95 16.08 -19.49
N GLY A 85 3.32 17.14 -18.99
CA GLY A 85 2.35 17.99 -19.69
C GLY A 85 1.05 18.10 -18.89
N ARG A 86 0.32 19.23 -19.03
CA ARG A 86 -0.87 19.52 -18.22
C ARG A 86 -2.02 18.53 -18.45
N ILE A 87 -2.36 18.28 -19.72
CA ILE A 87 -3.40 17.33 -20.11
C ILE A 87 -2.96 15.88 -19.83
N PRO A 88 -1.81 15.38 -20.33
CA PRO A 88 -1.40 14.00 -20.09
C PRO A 88 -1.17 13.72 -18.60
N GLY A 89 -0.62 14.66 -17.84
CA GLY A 89 -0.47 14.55 -16.39
C GLY A 89 -1.81 14.35 -15.67
N MET A 90 -2.84 15.12 -16.05
CA MET A 90 -4.17 14.96 -15.49
C MET A 90 -4.80 13.60 -15.84
N VAL A 91 -4.64 13.14 -17.07
CA VAL A 91 -5.10 11.80 -17.49
C VAL A 91 -4.43 10.71 -16.65
N PHE A 92 -3.13 10.81 -16.40
CA PHE A 92 -2.40 9.87 -15.54
C PHE A 92 -2.89 9.90 -14.09
N ILE A 93 -3.10 11.09 -13.52
CA ILE A 93 -3.65 11.21 -12.16
C ILE A 93 -5.00 10.50 -12.06
N VAL A 94 -5.92 10.79 -12.98
CA VAL A 94 -7.25 10.17 -12.99
C VAL A 94 -7.13 8.65 -13.14
N THR A 95 -6.33 8.19 -14.10
CA THR A 95 -6.14 6.75 -14.37
C THR A 95 -5.58 6.03 -13.14
N ILE A 96 -4.54 6.59 -12.50
CA ILE A 96 -3.94 5.98 -11.32
C ILE A 96 -4.93 5.94 -10.16
N LEU A 97 -5.67 7.03 -9.91
CA LEU A 97 -6.68 7.09 -8.85
C LEU A 97 -7.82 6.10 -9.07
N LEU A 98 -8.24 5.90 -10.32
CA LEU A 98 -9.23 4.87 -10.68
C LEU A 98 -8.70 3.45 -10.43
N LEU A 99 -7.41 3.20 -10.76
CA LEU A 99 -6.75 1.91 -10.57
C LEU A 99 -6.53 1.56 -9.10
N ILE A 100 -5.98 2.47 -8.29
CA ILE A 100 -5.75 2.19 -6.86
C ILE A 100 -7.05 2.28 -6.05
N GLY A 101 -8.01 3.07 -6.53
CA GLY A 101 -9.29 3.27 -5.87
C GLY A 101 -10.34 2.27 -6.34
N PRO A 102 -11.40 2.74 -7.02
CA PRO A 102 -12.65 2.00 -7.21
C PRO A 102 -12.55 0.75 -8.09
N PHE A 103 -11.62 0.70 -9.04
CA PHE A 103 -11.56 -0.38 -10.02
C PHE A 103 -10.45 -1.39 -9.76
N GLY A 104 -9.62 -1.19 -8.73
CA GLY A 104 -8.49 -2.10 -8.50
C GLY A 104 -8.09 -2.29 -7.05
N GLY A 105 -7.38 -1.33 -6.45
CA GLY A 105 -6.79 -1.52 -5.13
C GLY A 105 -7.82 -1.82 -4.03
N ILE A 106 -8.87 -1.01 -3.92
CA ILE A 106 -9.92 -1.18 -2.90
C ILE A 106 -10.70 -2.50 -3.09
N PRO A 107 -11.32 -2.80 -4.26
CA PRO A 107 -12.08 -4.05 -4.41
C PRO A 107 -11.22 -5.30 -4.23
N ARG A 108 -9.94 -5.24 -4.62
CA ARG A 108 -8.99 -6.33 -4.41
C ARG A 108 -8.72 -6.58 -2.93
N ALA A 109 -8.62 -5.51 -2.13
CA ALA A 109 -8.37 -5.64 -0.70
C ALA A 109 -9.54 -6.24 0.08
N ILE A 110 -10.77 -5.91 -0.32
CA ILE A 110 -12.00 -6.53 0.18
C ILE A 110 -12.00 -8.03 -0.14
N ALA A 111 -11.70 -8.40 -1.39
CA ALA A 111 -11.68 -9.79 -1.83
C ALA A 111 -10.62 -10.64 -1.09
N VAL A 112 -9.42 -10.10 -0.84
CA VAL A 112 -8.38 -10.80 -0.06
C VAL A 112 -8.76 -10.95 1.39
N SER A 113 -9.41 -9.95 1.99
CA SER A 113 -9.88 -10.04 3.37
C SER A 113 -10.88 -11.16 3.53
N HIS A 114 -11.86 -11.25 2.64
CA HIS A 114 -12.83 -12.36 2.59
C HIS A 114 -12.13 -13.71 2.39
N ALA A 115 -11.20 -13.77 1.43
CA ALA A 115 -10.45 -14.97 1.10
C ALA A 115 -9.60 -15.47 2.28
N THR A 116 -8.97 -14.55 3.00
CA THR A 116 -8.18 -14.89 4.18
C THR A 116 -9.11 -15.44 5.25
N LEU A 117 -10.14 -14.69 5.67
CA LEU A 117 -11.07 -15.12 6.72
C LEU A 117 -11.73 -16.47 6.42
N SER A 118 -12.18 -16.68 5.18
CA SER A 118 -12.82 -17.93 4.76
C SER A 118 -11.88 -19.15 4.85
N SER A 119 -10.58 -18.94 4.66
CA SER A 119 -9.57 -20.02 4.74
C SER A 119 -9.24 -20.47 6.17
N LEU A 120 -9.59 -19.67 7.18
CA LEU A 120 -9.36 -20.00 8.59
C LEU A 120 -10.46 -20.89 9.18
N SER A 121 -11.64 -20.91 8.58
CA SER A 121 -12.73 -21.77 9.03
C SER A 121 -12.57 -23.15 8.39
N GLU A 122 -11.88 -24.07 9.07
CA GLU A 122 -11.79 -25.48 8.63
C GLU A 122 -13.16 -26.18 8.60
N SER A 123 -14.14 -25.65 9.35
CA SER A 123 -15.54 -26.02 9.20
C SER A 123 -16.19 -25.10 8.17
N LYS A 124 -17.07 -25.63 7.32
CA LYS A 124 -18.05 -24.85 6.54
C LYS A 124 -19.05 -24.15 7.46
N ASN A 125 -18.56 -23.36 8.42
CA ASN A 125 -19.38 -22.64 9.37
C ASN A 125 -19.94 -21.40 8.70
N THR A 126 -21.26 -21.32 8.78
CA THR A 126 -22.21 -20.27 8.40
C THR A 126 -21.91 -18.84 8.87
N LEU A 127 -20.74 -18.60 9.49
CA LEU A 127 -20.38 -17.32 10.11
C LEU A 127 -19.80 -16.30 9.12
N ILE A 128 -19.13 -16.75 8.05
CA ILE A 128 -18.53 -15.84 7.07
C ILE A 128 -19.52 -15.67 5.92
N PRO A 129 -20.03 -14.45 5.68
CA PRO A 129 -21.01 -14.21 4.63
C PRO A 129 -20.42 -14.47 3.24
N SER A 130 -21.29 -14.69 2.25
CA SER A 130 -20.87 -14.77 0.84
C SER A 130 -20.15 -13.49 0.42
N LEU A 131 -19.25 -13.59 -0.56
CA LEU A 131 -18.44 -12.46 -1.02
C LEU A 131 -19.26 -11.18 -1.28
N PRO A 132 -20.44 -11.21 -1.94
CA PRO A 132 -21.24 -9.99 -2.13
C PRO A 132 -21.69 -9.34 -0.83
N ILE A 133 -22.15 -10.14 0.15
CA ILE A 133 -22.61 -9.62 1.44
C ILE A 133 -21.42 -9.07 2.23
N PHE A 134 -20.29 -9.78 2.22
CA PHE A 134 -19.05 -9.31 2.84
C PHE A 134 -18.59 -7.98 2.24
N SER A 135 -18.60 -7.86 0.92
CA SER A 135 -18.24 -6.63 0.21
C SER A 135 -19.15 -5.46 0.56
N ALA A 136 -20.47 -5.69 0.63
CA ALA A 136 -21.41 -4.65 1.04
C ALA A 136 -21.12 -4.17 2.47
N LEU A 137 -20.90 -5.09 3.41
CA LEU A 137 -20.55 -4.77 4.79
C LEU A 137 -19.23 -3.99 4.88
N CYS A 138 -18.21 -4.39 4.12
CA CYS A 138 -16.94 -3.68 4.06
C CYS A 138 -17.12 -2.26 3.51
N CYS A 139 -17.86 -2.08 2.42
CA CYS A 139 -18.13 -0.74 1.86
C CYS A 139 -18.86 0.16 2.86
N VAL A 140 -19.84 -0.36 3.62
CA VAL A 140 -20.51 0.40 4.69
C VAL A 140 -19.53 0.78 5.79
N LEU A 141 -18.68 -0.15 6.22
CA LEU A 141 -17.67 0.10 7.24
C LEU A 141 -16.68 1.19 6.79
N ILE A 142 -16.18 1.08 5.55
CA ILE A 142 -15.30 2.08 4.94
C ILE A 142 -16.01 3.43 4.89
N TYR A 143 -17.27 3.51 4.45
CA TYR A 143 -18.04 4.76 4.43
C TYR A 143 -18.10 5.45 5.80
N VAL A 144 -18.45 4.69 6.84
CA VAL A 144 -18.57 5.19 8.22
C VAL A 144 -17.23 5.75 8.73
N PHE A 145 -16.12 5.06 8.46
CA PHE A 145 -14.79 5.51 8.89
C PHE A 145 -14.21 6.63 8.01
N SER A 146 -14.46 6.61 6.70
CA SER A 146 -14.02 7.64 5.75
C SER A 146 -14.59 9.02 6.10
N CYS A 147 -15.80 9.08 6.67
CA CYS A 147 -16.43 10.33 7.09
C CYS A 147 -15.68 11.05 8.25
N LYS A 148 -14.74 10.37 8.93
CA LYS A 148 -13.91 10.94 10.01
C LYS A 148 -12.40 10.91 9.68
N LEU A 149 -12.04 11.27 8.44
CA LEU A 149 -10.70 11.13 7.86
C LEU A 149 -9.55 11.72 8.70
N SER A 150 -9.73 12.90 9.32
CA SER A 150 -8.64 13.62 10.02
C SER A 150 -8.17 12.93 11.30
N ARG A 151 -9.09 12.31 12.05
CA ARG A 151 -8.74 11.52 13.24
C ARG A 151 -8.19 10.15 12.84
N LEU A 152 -8.71 9.57 11.76
CA LEU A 152 -8.38 8.21 11.36
C LEU A 152 -6.88 8.00 11.13
N ILE A 153 -6.19 8.87 10.39
CA ILE A 153 -4.74 8.75 10.12
C ILE A 153 -3.91 8.63 11.41
N GLN A 154 -4.32 9.31 12.48
CA GLN A 154 -3.67 9.24 13.80
C GLN A 154 -3.90 7.89 14.49
N TRP A 155 -5.11 7.33 14.38
CA TRP A 155 -5.45 6.01 14.93
C TRP A 155 -4.79 4.85 14.16
N LEU A 156 -4.69 4.99 12.83
CA LEU A 156 -4.09 3.99 11.93
C LEU A 156 -2.63 3.68 12.30
N GLY A 157 -1.81 4.72 12.44
CA GLY A 157 -0.39 4.56 12.75
C GLY A 157 -0.09 4.26 14.22
N SER A 158 -0.95 4.68 15.16
CA SER A 158 -0.66 4.54 16.59
C SER A 158 -1.15 3.23 17.20
N VAL A 159 -2.28 2.68 16.73
CA VAL A 159 -2.94 1.52 17.39
C VAL A 159 -2.95 0.30 16.48
N PHE A 160 -3.38 0.46 15.23
CA PHE A 160 -3.54 -0.69 14.32
C PHE A 160 -2.20 -1.20 13.79
N PHE A 161 -1.27 -0.29 13.47
CA PHE A 161 0.08 -0.64 13.04
C PHE A 161 0.82 -1.62 13.97
N PRO A 162 1.00 -1.35 15.29
CA PRO A 162 1.76 -2.25 16.16
C PRO A 162 1.08 -3.62 16.33
N ILE A 163 -0.24 -3.67 16.41
CA ILE A 163 -1.00 -4.93 16.54
C ILE A 163 -0.85 -5.77 15.27
N MET A 164 -1.02 -5.15 14.10
CA MET A 164 -0.84 -5.81 12.82
C MET A 164 0.61 -6.31 12.67
N LEU A 165 1.61 -5.47 12.94
CA LEU A 165 3.01 -5.88 12.83
C LEU A 165 3.35 -7.05 13.76
N ALA A 166 2.90 -7.00 15.03
CA ALA A 166 3.15 -8.06 16.00
C ALA A 166 2.54 -9.40 15.57
N THR A 167 1.29 -9.39 15.08
CA THR A 167 0.60 -10.61 14.66
C THR A 167 1.23 -11.23 13.41
N LEU A 168 1.69 -10.42 12.46
CA LEU A 168 2.36 -10.93 11.26
C LEU A 168 3.74 -11.48 11.55
N LEU A 169 4.52 -10.80 12.40
CA LEU A 169 5.80 -11.33 12.89
C LEU A 169 5.61 -12.63 13.66
N TRP A 170 4.53 -12.75 14.44
CA TRP A 170 4.19 -13.98 15.14
C TRP A 170 3.90 -15.12 14.16
N VAL A 171 3.11 -14.90 13.10
CA VAL A 171 2.86 -15.89 12.04
C VAL A 171 4.18 -16.32 11.38
N ILE A 172 5.02 -15.36 11.00
CA ILE A 172 6.32 -15.62 10.35
C ILE A 172 7.20 -16.49 11.27
N PHE A 173 7.36 -16.08 12.52
CA PHE A 173 8.16 -16.80 13.51
C PHE A 173 7.67 -18.23 13.73
N ARG A 174 6.35 -18.41 13.90
CA ARG A 174 5.74 -19.74 14.05
C ARG A 174 5.88 -20.58 12.79
N GLY A 175 5.77 -19.98 11.61
CA GLY A 175 6.01 -20.64 10.32
C GLY A 175 7.42 -21.23 10.21
N PHE A 176 8.43 -20.59 10.81
CA PHE A 176 9.79 -21.13 10.86
C PHE A 176 10.02 -22.21 11.93
N LEU A 177 9.20 -22.27 12.97
CA LEU A 177 9.32 -23.28 14.02
C LEU A 177 8.73 -24.64 13.61
N ILE A 178 7.72 -24.64 12.73
CA ILE A 178 7.05 -25.87 12.30
C ILE A 178 7.91 -26.63 11.28
N PRO A 179 7.92 -27.98 11.31
CA PRO A 179 8.65 -28.79 10.35
C PRO A 179 8.42 -28.33 8.90
N ALA A 180 9.48 -28.28 8.11
CA ALA A 180 9.40 -27.89 6.71
C ALA A 180 8.63 -28.94 5.91
N HIS A 181 7.71 -28.49 5.06
CA HIS A 181 6.92 -29.31 4.15
C HIS A 181 7.25 -28.85 2.72
N GLN A 182 8.45 -29.24 2.26
CA GLN A 182 8.95 -28.87 0.95
C GLN A 182 8.39 -29.79 -0.13
N ILE A 183 8.15 -29.23 -1.31
CA ILE A 183 7.90 -30.02 -2.52
C ILE A 183 9.25 -30.45 -3.07
N THR A 184 9.42 -31.74 -3.36
CA THR A 184 10.43 -32.20 -4.32
C THR A 184 9.89 -31.95 -5.73
N HIS A 185 10.38 -30.90 -6.39
CA HIS A 185 9.88 -30.47 -7.70
C HIS A 185 10.21 -31.46 -8.82
N GLU A 186 9.26 -31.68 -9.72
CA GLU A 186 9.50 -32.22 -11.07
C GLU A 186 10.03 -31.13 -12.04
N PHE A 187 9.77 -29.85 -11.76
CA PHE A 187 10.24 -28.71 -12.55
C PHE A 187 10.87 -27.63 -11.64
N ILE A 188 12.18 -27.41 -11.78
CA ILE A 188 12.92 -26.39 -11.01
C ILE A 188 13.00 -25.11 -11.86
N PRO A 189 12.30 -24.02 -11.49
CA PRO A 189 12.39 -22.77 -12.24
C PRO A 189 13.82 -22.24 -12.24
N ASN A 190 14.26 -21.69 -13.38
CA ASN A 190 15.61 -21.19 -13.53
C ASN A 190 15.85 -19.98 -12.58
N ARG A 191 17.09 -19.80 -12.12
CA ARG A 191 17.51 -18.69 -11.25
C ARG A 191 17.12 -17.32 -11.81
N SER A 192 17.29 -17.12 -13.12
CA SER A 192 16.91 -15.88 -13.81
C SER A 192 15.40 -15.66 -13.83
N GLN A 193 14.63 -16.73 -14.02
CA GLN A 193 13.16 -16.69 -13.99
C GLN A 193 12.64 -16.33 -12.60
N ALA A 194 13.23 -16.88 -11.53
CA ALA A 194 12.86 -16.54 -10.16
C ALA A 194 13.07 -15.05 -9.86
N TRP A 195 14.21 -14.48 -10.26
CA TRP A 195 14.49 -13.05 -10.09
C TRP A 195 13.53 -12.16 -10.90
N LEU A 196 13.32 -12.48 -12.18
CA LEU A 196 12.40 -11.73 -13.06
C LEU A 196 10.95 -11.80 -12.55
N ALA A 197 10.53 -12.96 -12.07
CA ALA A 197 9.19 -13.13 -11.50
C ALA A 197 9.00 -12.27 -10.26
N GLY A 198 9.99 -12.23 -9.35
CA GLY A 198 9.96 -11.33 -8.21
C GLY A 198 9.87 -9.87 -8.63
N PHE A 199 10.65 -9.47 -9.62
CA PHE A 199 10.65 -8.12 -10.18
C PHE A 199 9.25 -7.73 -10.69
N ILE A 200 8.62 -8.60 -11.49
CA ILE A 200 7.28 -8.36 -12.06
C ILE A 200 6.19 -8.41 -10.97
N GLU A 201 6.27 -9.34 -10.03
CA GLU A 201 5.24 -9.51 -8.99
C GLU A 201 5.17 -8.29 -8.07
N GLY A 202 6.28 -7.56 -7.89
CA GLY A 202 6.25 -6.29 -7.17
C GLY A 202 5.42 -5.19 -7.83
N PHE A 203 5.14 -5.26 -9.14
CA PHE A 203 4.19 -4.33 -9.77
C PHE A 203 2.75 -4.57 -9.31
N ASN A 204 2.44 -5.82 -8.95
CA ASN A 204 1.10 -6.17 -8.52
C ASN A 204 0.75 -5.54 -7.16
N THR A 205 1.71 -5.11 -6.35
CA THR A 205 1.41 -4.47 -5.06
C THR A 205 0.69 -3.13 -5.18
N MET A 206 0.79 -2.45 -6.33
CA MET A 206 0.24 -1.10 -6.54
C MET A 206 0.88 0.01 -5.66
N ASP A 207 1.92 -0.31 -4.89
CA ASP A 207 2.49 0.64 -3.92
C ASP A 207 3.12 1.86 -4.59
N LEU A 208 3.75 1.72 -5.76
CA LEU A 208 4.31 2.88 -6.48
C LEU A 208 3.22 3.88 -6.82
N LEU A 209 2.08 3.38 -7.31
CA LEU A 209 0.94 4.19 -7.68
C LEU A 209 0.38 4.94 -6.47
N ALA A 210 0.23 4.24 -5.34
CA ALA A 210 -0.26 4.82 -4.09
C ALA A 210 0.74 5.80 -3.47
N ALA A 211 2.05 5.56 -3.59
CA ALA A 211 3.11 6.40 -3.04
C ALA A 211 3.01 7.87 -3.47
N PHE A 212 2.63 8.11 -4.72
CA PHE A 212 2.47 9.47 -5.23
C PHE A 212 1.42 10.29 -4.46
N PHE A 213 0.39 9.62 -3.91
CA PHE A 213 -0.72 10.26 -3.20
C PHE A 213 -0.59 10.14 -1.67
N PHE A 214 -0.07 9.03 -1.16
CA PHE A 214 0.19 8.84 0.26
C PHE A 214 1.19 9.86 0.81
N CYS A 215 2.21 10.23 0.03
CA CYS A 215 3.14 11.30 0.42
C CYS A 215 2.41 12.63 0.62
N SER A 216 1.44 12.96 -0.25
CA SER A 216 0.60 14.16 -0.13
C SER A 216 -0.19 14.19 1.18
N ILE A 217 -0.82 13.06 1.54
CA ILE A 217 -1.60 12.96 2.79
C ILE A 217 -0.69 13.19 4.00
N VAL A 218 0.43 12.47 4.08
CA VAL A 218 1.35 12.56 5.23
C VAL A 218 1.87 13.99 5.38
N LEU A 219 2.20 14.65 4.28
CA LEU A 219 2.64 16.05 4.30
C LEU A 219 1.53 17.01 4.73
N ILE A 220 0.28 16.79 4.31
CA ILE A 220 -0.86 17.61 4.77
C ILE A 220 -1.09 17.43 6.27
N SER A 221 -1.12 16.18 6.76
CA SER A 221 -1.31 15.89 8.18
C SER A 221 -0.21 16.50 9.05
N LEU A 222 1.05 16.44 8.60
CA LEU A 222 2.16 17.10 9.30
C LEU A 222 1.99 18.63 9.33
N ARG A 223 1.53 19.24 8.23
CA ARG A 223 1.32 20.71 8.19
C ARG A 223 0.19 21.15 9.10
N GLN A 224 -0.91 20.41 9.14
CA GLN A 224 -2.05 20.70 10.02
C GLN A 224 -1.62 20.69 11.50
N LEU A 225 -0.82 19.71 11.89
CA LEU A 225 -0.33 19.60 13.27
C LEU A 225 0.65 20.72 13.65
N VAL A 226 1.55 21.11 12.74
CA VAL A 226 2.45 22.26 12.97
C VAL A 226 1.66 23.57 13.07
N ALA A 227 0.53 23.69 12.37
CA ALA A 227 -0.36 24.84 12.49
C ALA A 227 -1.08 24.84 13.85
N GLU A 228 -1.61 23.70 14.29
CA GLU A 228 -2.23 23.52 15.61
C GLU A 228 -1.24 23.80 16.77
N GLU A 229 0.04 23.43 16.62
CA GLU A 229 1.07 23.72 17.63
C GLU A 229 1.43 25.21 17.74
N LYS A 230 1.28 25.99 16.66
CA LYS A 230 1.68 27.40 16.63
C LYS A 230 0.57 28.35 17.06
N HIS A 231 -0.70 28.00 16.85
CA HIS A 231 -1.83 28.89 17.11
C HIS A 231 -3.02 28.12 17.72
N PRO A 232 -3.15 28.07 19.06
CA PRO A 232 -4.30 27.45 19.72
C PRO A 232 -5.60 28.27 19.59
N ASN A 233 -5.49 29.59 19.35
CA ASN A 233 -6.61 30.52 19.26
C ASN A 233 -6.34 31.52 18.10
N ASP A 234 -7.36 31.70 17.27
CA ASP A 234 -7.52 32.62 16.12
C ASP A 234 -6.99 32.23 14.73
N ASP A 235 -7.97 32.32 13.82
CA ASP A 235 -8.04 32.38 12.36
C ASP A 235 -7.21 31.40 11.51
N GLU A 236 -7.95 30.62 10.70
CA GLU A 236 -7.45 29.67 9.69
C GLU A 236 -6.50 30.37 8.70
N VAL A 237 -5.20 30.34 8.97
CA VAL A 237 -4.20 30.72 7.99
C VAL A 237 -4.23 29.68 6.86
N PRO A 238 -4.42 30.08 5.58
CA PRO A 238 -4.42 29.14 4.47
C PRO A 238 -3.09 28.40 4.40
N LEU A 239 -3.16 27.07 4.27
CA LEU A 239 -2.04 26.12 4.13
C LEU A 239 -1.01 26.61 3.10
N SER A 240 -0.02 27.39 3.53
CA SER A 240 1.08 27.80 2.64
C SER A 240 1.97 26.58 2.38
N PHE A 241 2.02 26.15 1.12
CA PHE A 241 2.74 24.95 0.67
C PHE A 241 4.28 25.06 0.79
N GLN A 242 4.82 26.14 1.33
CA GLN A 242 6.19 26.55 1.02
C GLN A 242 7.28 26.26 2.06
N ASN A 243 6.98 26.05 3.35
CA ASN A 243 8.07 25.95 4.35
C ASN A 243 7.98 24.71 5.26
N VAL A 244 8.22 23.53 4.68
CA VAL A 244 8.63 22.37 5.49
C VAL A 244 10.10 22.56 5.86
N SER A 245 10.38 22.80 7.15
CA SER A 245 11.74 22.96 7.69
C SER A 245 12.64 21.77 7.29
N LYS A 246 13.94 22.02 7.08
CA LYS A 246 14.94 20.97 6.76
C LYS A 246 14.89 19.82 7.77
N LYS A 247 14.64 20.12 9.05
CA LYS A 247 14.50 19.14 10.14
C LYS A 247 13.30 18.19 9.92
N ASN A 248 12.18 18.72 9.40
CA ASN A 248 10.97 17.94 9.14
C ASN A 248 11.12 17.05 7.89
N LYS A 249 11.85 17.51 6.87
CA LYS A 249 12.19 16.69 5.70
C LYS A 249 13.06 15.49 6.08
N LEU A 250 14.04 15.67 6.97
CA LEU A 250 14.88 14.58 7.46
C LEU A 250 14.07 13.54 8.24
N SER A 251 13.22 13.98 9.18
CA SER A 251 12.35 13.06 9.93
C SER A 251 11.42 12.27 9.01
N LEU A 252 10.87 12.93 7.98
CA LEU A 252 10.00 12.30 7.00
C LEU A 252 10.74 11.23 6.18
N THR A 253 11.93 11.55 5.64
CA THR A 253 12.74 10.58 4.90
C THR A 253 13.13 9.39 5.77
N MET A 254 13.49 9.61 7.04
CA MET A 254 13.78 8.52 7.97
C MET A 254 12.55 7.66 8.25
N GLY A 255 11.36 8.26 8.36
CA GLY A 255 10.10 7.52 8.44
C GLY A 255 9.83 6.67 7.19
N PHE A 256 10.12 7.20 6.00
CA PHE A 256 9.99 6.46 4.74
C PHE A 256 10.92 5.25 4.68
N ILE A 257 12.19 5.43 5.10
CA ILE A 257 13.17 4.35 5.18
C ILE A 257 12.75 3.30 6.20
N LEU A 258 12.26 3.71 7.37
CA LEU A 258 11.76 2.77 8.38
C LEU A 258 10.61 1.91 7.83
N ALA A 259 9.63 2.54 7.15
CA ALA A 259 8.52 1.82 6.52
C ALA A 259 9.03 0.82 5.47
N ALA A 260 10.01 1.22 4.64
CA ALA A 260 10.61 0.35 3.65
C ALA A 260 11.34 -0.86 4.27
N ILE A 261 12.09 -0.66 5.35
CA ILE A 261 12.77 -1.74 6.08
C ILE A 261 11.76 -2.73 6.67
N LEU A 262 10.71 -2.22 7.34
CA LEU A 262 9.64 -3.03 7.90
C LEU A 262 8.93 -3.87 6.83
N LEU A 263 8.59 -3.25 5.70
CA LEU A 263 7.92 -3.91 4.58
C LEU A 263 8.82 -4.99 3.96
N GLY A 264 10.09 -4.66 3.71
CA GLY A 264 11.08 -5.59 3.18
C GLY A 264 11.34 -6.78 4.11
N ALA A 265 11.34 -6.58 5.42
CA ALA A 265 11.51 -7.65 6.41
C ALA A 265 10.30 -8.60 6.43
N ILE A 266 9.07 -8.08 6.34
CA ILE A 266 7.87 -8.92 6.29
C ILE A 266 7.81 -9.70 4.99
N TYR A 267 8.14 -9.08 3.86
CA TYR A 267 8.18 -9.78 2.57
C TYR A 267 9.19 -10.92 2.59
N LEU A 268 10.36 -10.70 3.19
CA LEU A 268 11.35 -11.75 3.36
C LEU A 268 10.78 -12.92 4.17
N GLY A 269 10.16 -12.61 5.31
CA GLY A 269 9.52 -13.62 6.15
C GLY A 269 8.44 -14.41 5.41
N PHE A 270 7.56 -13.73 4.69
CA PHE A 270 6.49 -14.37 3.91
C PHE A 270 7.02 -15.24 2.77
N VAL A 271 7.96 -14.74 1.97
CA VAL A 271 8.55 -15.51 0.86
C VAL A 271 9.19 -16.79 1.39
N LEU A 272 9.97 -16.71 2.47
CA LEU A 272 10.66 -17.86 3.04
C LEU A 272 9.71 -18.85 3.73
N VAL A 273 8.70 -18.37 4.45
CA VAL A 273 7.70 -19.24 5.10
C VAL A 273 6.84 -19.94 4.04
N ALA A 274 6.38 -19.24 3.01
CA ALA A 274 5.62 -19.86 1.93
C ALA A 274 6.46 -20.88 1.15
N ALA A 275 7.75 -20.59 0.91
CA ALA A 275 8.66 -21.54 0.27
C ALA A 275 8.87 -22.81 1.12
N ARG A 276 8.98 -22.65 2.44
CA ARG A 276 9.18 -23.77 3.39
C ARG A 276 7.98 -24.71 3.47
N HIS A 277 6.77 -24.20 3.26
CA HIS A 277 5.51 -24.95 3.37
C HIS A 277 4.84 -25.14 2.02
N ALA A 278 5.60 -25.10 0.92
CA ALA A 278 5.04 -25.12 -0.42
C ALA A 278 4.15 -26.33 -0.70
N SER A 279 4.43 -27.52 -0.12
CA SER A 279 3.62 -28.72 -0.39
C SER A 279 2.22 -28.65 0.19
N LEU A 280 2.03 -27.82 1.22
CA LEU A 280 0.72 -27.58 1.86
C LEU A 280 -0.10 -26.52 1.13
N LEU A 281 0.49 -25.87 0.14
CA LEU A 281 -0.11 -24.78 -0.64
C LEU A 281 -0.52 -25.20 -2.05
N VAL A 282 -0.42 -26.49 -2.37
CA VAL A 282 -0.86 -27.05 -3.65
C VAL A 282 -2.36 -26.79 -3.84
N ASN A 283 -2.73 -26.22 -5.00
CA ASN A 283 -4.11 -25.85 -5.36
C ASN A 283 -4.76 -24.77 -4.46
N VAL A 284 -3.97 -24.03 -3.67
CA VAL A 284 -4.46 -22.89 -2.90
C VAL A 284 -4.36 -21.62 -3.74
N SER A 285 -5.48 -20.93 -3.97
CA SER A 285 -5.47 -19.63 -4.67
C SER A 285 -4.69 -18.57 -3.88
N LYS A 286 -4.11 -17.56 -4.55
CA LYS A 286 -3.18 -16.62 -3.92
C LYS A 286 -3.77 -15.92 -2.69
N GLY A 287 -5.04 -15.50 -2.76
CA GLY A 287 -5.76 -14.84 -1.66
C GLY A 287 -6.03 -15.73 -0.43
N HIS A 288 -5.89 -17.05 -0.54
CA HIS A 288 -6.11 -18.01 0.54
C HIS A 288 -4.80 -18.47 1.21
N ILE A 289 -3.64 -18.19 0.61
CA ILE A 289 -2.34 -18.70 1.08
C ILE A 289 -2.05 -18.30 2.53
N LEU A 290 -2.25 -17.02 2.88
CA LEU A 290 -1.99 -16.58 4.26
C LEU A 290 -2.91 -17.28 5.25
N GLY A 291 -4.19 -17.44 4.92
CA GLY A 291 -5.14 -18.10 5.80
C GLY A 291 -4.77 -19.55 6.06
N ARG A 292 -4.32 -20.28 5.03
CA ARG A 292 -3.83 -21.66 5.16
C ARG A 292 -2.55 -21.74 5.99
N ILE A 293 -1.56 -20.89 5.73
CA ILE A 293 -0.33 -20.85 6.52
C ILE A 293 -0.62 -20.51 7.98
N SER A 294 -1.51 -19.55 8.24
CA SER A 294 -1.89 -19.16 9.60
C SER A 294 -2.62 -20.28 10.33
N ALA A 295 -3.56 -20.97 9.68
CA ALA A 295 -4.26 -22.12 10.25
C ALA A 295 -3.26 -23.21 10.70
N ILE A 296 -2.29 -23.53 9.85
CA ILE A 296 -1.23 -24.51 10.17
C ILE A 296 -0.30 -23.97 11.26
N ALA A 297 0.08 -22.70 11.20
CA ALA A 297 1.10 -22.11 12.07
C ALA A 297 0.63 -21.87 13.52
N LEU A 298 -0.62 -21.46 13.64
CA LEU A 298 -1.20 -20.91 14.86
C LEU A 298 -2.40 -21.72 15.36
N GLY A 299 -2.97 -22.62 14.55
CA GLY A 299 -4.14 -23.42 14.92
C GLY A 299 -5.31 -22.52 15.34
N PRO A 300 -5.87 -22.67 16.56
CA PRO A 300 -6.96 -21.83 17.06
C PRO A 300 -6.66 -20.32 17.05
N ASN A 301 -5.40 -19.94 17.19
CA ASN A 301 -4.99 -18.53 17.20
C ASN A 301 -4.95 -17.90 15.80
N SER A 302 -5.20 -18.67 14.74
CA SER A 302 -5.22 -18.17 13.36
C SER A 302 -6.25 -17.06 13.18
N ILE A 303 -7.38 -17.09 13.90
CA ILE A 303 -8.44 -16.06 13.84
C ILE A 303 -7.86 -14.66 14.07
N LEU A 304 -6.89 -14.54 14.97
CA LEU A 304 -6.21 -13.27 15.23
C LEU A 304 -5.48 -12.75 14.00
N THR A 305 -4.85 -13.64 13.21
CA THR A 305 -4.25 -13.27 11.92
C THR A 305 -5.30 -12.79 10.93
N GLY A 306 -6.42 -13.52 10.80
CA GLY A 306 -7.50 -13.13 9.89
C GLY A 306 -8.06 -11.74 10.22
N VAL A 307 -8.35 -11.49 11.51
CA VAL A 307 -8.80 -10.18 11.99
C VAL A 307 -7.75 -9.09 11.75
N SER A 308 -6.47 -9.38 12.00
CA SER A 308 -5.39 -8.40 11.79
C SER A 308 -5.23 -8.03 10.31
N VAL A 309 -5.39 -8.99 9.40
CA VAL A 309 -5.36 -8.78 7.95
C VAL A 309 -6.58 -8.00 7.48
N PHE A 310 -7.75 -8.31 8.00
CA PHE A 310 -8.97 -7.54 7.71
C PHE A 310 -8.81 -6.08 8.12
N ILE A 311 -8.27 -5.84 9.33
CA ILE A 311 -7.94 -4.50 9.79
C ILE A 311 -6.93 -3.85 8.84
N ALA A 312 -5.83 -4.51 8.50
CA ALA A 312 -4.80 -4.00 7.57
C ALA A 312 -5.37 -3.57 6.20
N CYS A 313 -6.25 -4.39 5.64
CA CYS A 313 -6.90 -4.06 4.37
C CYS A 313 -7.84 -2.88 4.54
N LEU A 314 -8.65 -2.87 5.60
CA LEU A 314 -9.56 -1.77 5.92
C LEU A 314 -8.81 -0.44 6.10
N THR A 315 -7.65 -0.43 6.77
CA THR A 315 -6.85 0.78 6.97
C THR A 315 -6.37 1.37 5.64
N THR A 316 -5.91 0.50 4.74
CA THR A 316 -5.45 0.86 3.40
C THR A 316 -6.60 1.36 2.53
N GLU A 317 -7.74 0.66 2.54
CA GLU A 317 -8.94 1.00 1.79
C GLU A 317 -9.48 2.38 2.19
N ILE A 318 -9.57 2.67 3.50
CA ILE A 318 -10.07 3.97 3.94
C ILE A 318 -9.14 5.11 3.52
N ALA A 319 -7.82 4.89 3.56
CA ALA A 319 -6.84 5.87 3.06
C ALA A 319 -7.04 6.13 1.56
N LEU A 320 -7.18 5.08 0.75
CA LEU A 320 -7.40 5.19 -0.69
C LEU A 320 -8.73 5.86 -1.04
N VAL A 321 -9.82 5.49 -0.37
CA VAL A 321 -11.13 6.15 -0.53
C VAL A 321 -11.03 7.62 -0.18
N GLY A 322 -10.31 7.96 0.90
CA GLY A 322 -10.06 9.34 1.28
C GLY A 322 -9.41 10.15 0.16
N ILE A 323 -8.38 9.62 -0.49
CA ILE A 323 -7.68 10.29 -1.62
C ILE A 323 -8.60 10.47 -2.81
N VAL A 324 -9.32 9.43 -3.19
CA VAL A 324 -10.16 9.45 -4.39
C VAL A 324 -11.36 10.38 -4.19
N ALA A 325 -12.03 10.29 -3.04
CA ALA A 325 -13.14 11.16 -2.69
C ALA A 325 -12.69 12.63 -2.62
N ASP A 326 -11.50 12.87 -2.07
CA ASP A 326 -10.91 14.19 -2.02
C ASP A 326 -10.62 14.78 -3.41
N PHE A 327 -10.05 13.97 -4.30
CA PHE A 327 -9.78 14.36 -5.68
C PHE A 327 -11.08 14.65 -6.44
N ILE A 328 -12.12 13.81 -6.28
CA ILE A 328 -13.43 14.04 -6.89
C ILE A 328 -14.03 15.36 -6.38
N ALA A 329 -14.07 15.56 -5.06
CA ALA A 329 -14.67 16.75 -4.46
C ALA A 329 -13.93 18.03 -4.85
N ARG A 330 -12.59 18.03 -4.79
CA ARG A 330 -11.77 19.24 -5.02
C ARG A 330 -11.49 19.53 -6.49
N VAL A 331 -11.17 18.50 -7.28
CA VAL A 331 -10.64 18.66 -8.64
C VAL A 331 -11.73 18.46 -9.69
N VAL A 332 -12.49 17.36 -9.59
CA VAL A 332 -13.51 17.03 -10.61
C VAL A 332 -14.73 17.95 -10.48
N SER A 333 -15.18 18.20 -9.26
CA SER A 333 -16.39 18.99 -9.01
C SER A 333 -16.15 20.46 -8.72
N PHE A 334 -14.92 20.95 -8.86
CA PHE A 334 -14.55 22.34 -8.51
C PHE A 334 -15.07 22.76 -7.12
N LYS A 335 -14.94 21.89 -6.11
CA LYS A 335 -15.43 22.08 -4.72
C LYS A 335 -16.95 22.19 -4.56
N LYS A 336 -17.75 21.77 -5.54
CA LYS A 336 -19.22 21.80 -5.47
C LYS A 336 -19.85 20.55 -4.85
N LEU A 337 -19.13 19.42 -4.82
CA LEU A 337 -19.63 18.19 -4.23
C LEU A 337 -19.23 18.06 -2.76
N ASN A 338 -20.18 17.58 -1.94
CA ASN A 338 -19.91 17.22 -0.56
C ASN A 338 -19.00 15.98 -0.51
N TYR A 339 -18.04 15.96 0.42
CA TYR A 339 -17.07 14.87 0.58
C TYR A 339 -17.76 13.52 0.79
N SER A 340 -18.82 13.46 1.60
CA SER A 340 -19.59 12.22 1.81
C SER A 340 -20.19 11.65 0.52
N ILE A 341 -20.62 12.52 -0.41
CA ILE A 341 -21.14 12.09 -1.72
C ILE A 341 -20.00 11.54 -2.59
N ALA A 342 -18.83 12.18 -2.56
CA ALA A 342 -17.66 11.71 -3.29
C ALA A 342 -17.17 10.33 -2.79
N VAL A 343 -17.30 10.06 -1.48
CA VAL A 343 -17.05 8.72 -0.91
C VAL A 343 -18.04 7.70 -1.48
N ILE A 344 -19.35 8.01 -1.52
CA ILE A 344 -20.37 7.11 -2.08
C ILE A 344 -20.09 6.81 -3.56
N LEU A 345 -19.76 7.84 -4.35
CA LEU A 345 -19.41 7.69 -5.77
C LEU A 345 -18.19 6.79 -5.99
N THR A 346 -17.28 6.73 -5.01
CA THR A 346 -16.12 5.82 -5.05
C THR A 346 -16.51 4.39 -4.66
N LEU A 347 -17.39 4.23 -3.67
CA LEU A 347 -17.75 2.93 -3.12
C LEU A 347 -18.72 2.13 -4.00
N ILE A 348 -19.60 2.77 -4.78
CA ILE A 348 -20.51 2.07 -5.70
C ILE A 348 -19.75 1.19 -6.72
N PRO A 349 -18.81 1.73 -7.54
CA PRO A 349 -18.03 0.91 -8.46
C PRO A 349 -17.12 -0.07 -7.71
N THR A 350 -16.58 0.32 -6.55
CA THR A 350 -15.80 -0.58 -5.68
C THR A 350 -16.60 -1.84 -5.35
N TYR A 351 -17.84 -1.68 -4.89
CA TYR A 351 -18.70 -2.81 -4.54
C TYR A 351 -18.90 -3.73 -5.74
N LEU A 352 -19.26 -3.17 -6.90
CA LEU A 352 -19.51 -3.94 -8.12
C LEU A 352 -18.28 -4.78 -8.54
N ILE A 353 -17.08 -4.19 -8.47
CA ILE A 353 -15.84 -4.88 -8.82
C ILE A 353 -15.42 -5.88 -7.73
N SER A 354 -15.65 -5.57 -6.45
CA SER A 354 -15.26 -6.44 -5.33
C SER A 354 -16.01 -7.77 -5.28
N ILE A 355 -17.14 -7.88 -5.97
CA ILE A 355 -17.89 -9.13 -6.14
C ILE A 355 -17.12 -10.10 -7.07
N LEU A 356 -16.19 -9.57 -7.88
CA LEU A 356 -15.26 -10.39 -8.64
C LEU A 356 -14.22 -10.98 -7.67
N ASN A 357 -13.93 -12.27 -7.80
CA ASN A 357 -12.88 -12.90 -7.00
C ASN A 357 -11.53 -12.21 -7.21
N PHE A 358 -10.64 -12.33 -6.21
CA PHE A 358 -9.31 -11.69 -6.20
C PHE A 358 -8.50 -11.94 -7.49
N GLU A 359 -8.48 -13.18 -8.00
CA GLU A 359 -7.69 -13.54 -9.19
C GLU A 359 -8.19 -12.81 -10.44
N THR A 360 -9.51 -12.71 -10.62
CA THR A 360 -10.13 -12.01 -11.75
C THR A 360 -9.76 -10.52 -11.74
N ILE A 361 -9.84 -9.88 -10.57
CA ILE A 361 -9.46 -8.48 -10.41
C ILE A 361 -7.96 -8.29 -10.71
N SER A 362 -7.12 -9.18 -10.20
CA SER A 362 -5.67 -9.11 -10.38
C SER A 362 -5.28 -9.30 -11.85
N HIS A 363 -5.92 -10.23 -12.56
CA HIS A 363 -5.68 -10.49 -13.98
C HIS A 363 -6.10 -9.32 -14.88
N LEU A 364 -7.17 -8.60 -14.52
CA LEU A 364 -7.61 -7.39 -15.20
C LEU A 364 -6.59 -6.24 -15.06
N LEU A 365 -5.94 -6.15 -13.90
CA LEU A 365 -5.04 -5.03 -13.57
C LEU A 365 -3.61 -5.26 -14.06
N LEU A 366 -3.15 -6.51 -14.11
CA LEU A 366 -1.81 -6.87 -14.56
C LEU A 366 -1.35 -6.17 -15.85
N PRO A 367 -2.14 -6.14 -16.95
CA PRO A 367 -1.68 -5.51 -18.19
C PRO A 367 -1.46 -4.00 -18.04
N LEU A 368 -2.33 -3.33 -17.27
CA LEU A 368 -2.28 -1.89 -17.01
C LEU A 368 -1.10 -1.54 -16.09
N LEU A 369 -0.79 -2.39 -15.12
CA LEU A 369 0.35 -2.21 -14.22
C LEU A 369 1.67 -2.34 -14.96
N GLN A 370 1.84 -3.41 -15.75
CA GLN A 370 3.05 -3.61 -16.56
C GLN A 370 3.29 -2.48 -17.57
N LEU A 371 2.22 -1.83 -18.06
CA LEU A 371 2.33 -0.68 -18.96
C LEU A 371 2.73 0.60 -18.21
N SER A 372 2.11 0.86 -17.06
CA SER A 372 2.28 2.12 -16.33
C SER A 372 3.55 2.17 -15.49
N TYR A 373 3.97 1.06 -14.87
CA TYR A 373 5.08 1.03 -13.92
C TYR A 373 6.42 1.49 -14.51
N PRO A 374 6.91 0.94 -15.65
CA PRO A 374 8.19 1.35 -16.21
C PRO A 374 8.24 2.86 -16.47
N ALA A 375 7.17 3.42 -17.03
CA ALA A 375 7.07 4.85 -17.30
C ALA A 375 7.07 5.68 -16.00
N LEU A 376 6.33 5.26 -14.97
CA LEU A 376 6.26 5.98 -13.70
C LEU A 376 7.57 5.92 -12.89
N ILE A 377 8.31 4.80 -12.97
CA ILE A 377 9.64 4.68 -12.38
C ILE A 377 10.59 5.71 -13.02
N VAL A 378 10.60 5.76 -14.36
CA VAL A 378 11.40 6.72 -15.11
C VAL A 378 11.00 8.16 -14.80
N LEU A 379 9.71 8.44 -14.64
CA LEU A 379 9.22 9.76 -14.23
C LEU A 379 9.72 10.15 -12.82
N ALA A 380 9.64 9.23 -11.86
CA ALA A 380 10.12 9.47 -10.50
C ALA A 380 11.63 9.74 -10.48
N CYS A 381 12.43 8.90 -11.15
CA CYS A 381 13.87 9.10 -11.34
C CYS A 381 14.18 10.43 -12.03
N GLY A 382 13.51 10.70 -13.15
CA GLY A 382 13.71 11.89 -13.97
C GLY A 382 13.37 13.18 -13.22
N ASN A 383 12.30 13.19 -12.42
CA ASN A 383 11.90 14.34 -11.62
C ASN A 383 12.82 14.58 -10.43
N ILE A 384 13.36 13.53 -9.81
CA ILE A 384 14.45 13.67 -8.82
C ILE A 384 15.69 14.25 -9.50
N GLY A 385 16.04 13.74 -10.69
CA GLY A 385 17.18 14.21 -11.47
C GLY A 385 17.05 15.67 -11.90
N ASP A 386 15.85 16.10 -12.31
CA ASP A 386 15.56 17.49 -12.64
C ASP A 386 15.81 18.40 -11.44
N LYS A 387 15.38 17.97 -10.25
CA LYS A 387 15.49 18.81 -9.05
C LYS A 387 16.91 18.86 -8.46
N LEU A 388 17.70 17.80 -8.60
CA LEU A 388 19.05 17.70 -8.06
C LEU A 388 20.13 18.19 -9.05
N TRP A 389 19.97 17.89 -10.34
CA TRP A 389 20.98 18.14 -11.37
C TRP A 389 20.48 18.98 -12.57
N ASN A 390 19.29 19.59 -12.50
CA ASN A 390 18.66 20.31 -13.62
C ASN A 390 18.49 19.44 -14.89
N PHE A 391 18.26 18.14 -14.71
CA PHE A 391 18.02 17.18 -15.79
C PHE A 391 16.62 17.36 -16.42
N ARG A 392 16.55 18.13 -17.52
CA ARG A 392 15.28 18.50 -18.19
C ARG A 392 14.67 17.42 -19.10
N TYR A 393 15.27 16.23 -19.21
CA TYR A 393 14.81 15.18 -20.14
C TYR A 393 13.79 14.19 -19.55
N SER A 394 13.32 14.41 -18.32
CA SER A 394 12.31 13.57 -17.63
C SER A 394 11.09 13.26 -18.53
N ARG A 395 10.57 14.27 -19.22
CA ARG A 395 9.42 14.12 -20.14
C ARG A 395 9.72 13.20 -21.32
N VAL A 396 10.88 13.36 -21.96
CA VAL A 396 11.25 12.58 -23.15
C VAL A 396 11.43 11.10 -22.76
N LEU A 397 12.12 10.84 -21.66
CA LEU A 397 12.33 9.49 -21.17
C LEU A 397 11.02 8.80 -20.78
N PHE A 398 10.08 9.54 -20.19
CA PHE A 398 8.75 9.03 -19.88
C PHE A 398 8.02 8.52 -21.14
N TYR A 399 7.89 9.36 -22.17
CA TYR A 399 7.18 9.00 -23.39
C TYR A 399 7.91 7.92 -24.20
N LEU A 400 9.25 7.94 -24.22
CA LEU A 400 10.04 6.89 -24.86
C LEU A 400 9.79 5.54 -24.19
N THR A 401 9.87 5.49 -22.86
CA THR A 401 9.66 4.25 -22.09
C THR A 401 8.24 3.73 -22.27
N LEU A 402 7.24 4.62 -22.22
CA LEU A 402 5.85 4.27 -22.42
C LEU A 402 5.62 3.72 -23.84
N SER A 403 6.13 4.39 -24.86
CA SER A 403 5.99 3.97 -26.27
C SER A 403 6.68 2.62 -26.51
N LEU A 404 7.90 2.44 -25.99
CA LEU A 404 8.64 1.18 -26.12
C LEU A 404 7.93 0.02 -25.41
N THR A 405 7.34 0.29 -24.23
CA THR A 405 6.55 -0.72 -23.49
C THR A 405 5.29 -1.11 -24.25
N ILE A 406 4.60 -0.15 -24.88
CA ILE A 406 3.42 -0.42 -25.73
C ILE A 406 3.83 -1.28 -26.93
N VAL A 407 4.91 -0.91 -27.63
CA VAL A 407 5.40 -1.65 -28.80
C VAL A 407 5.77 -3.08 -28.42
N LEU A 408 6.52 -3.29 -27.34
CA LEU A 408 6.89 -4.62 -26.86
C LEU A 408 5.67 -5.48 -26.51
N LYS A 409 4.61 -4.88 -25.95
CA LYS A 409 3.35 -5.57 -25.63
C LYS A 409 2.43 -5.81 -26.82
N LEU A 410 2.61 -5.10 -27.93
CA LEU A 410 1.87 -5.35 -29.16
C LEU A 410 2.54 -6.45 -30.00
N ILE A 411 3.85 -6.62 -29.83
CA ILE A 411 4.65 -7.62 -30.56
C ILE A 411 4.56 -9.01 -29.90
N ASN A 412 4.53 -9.07 -28.58
CA ASN A 412 4.36 -10.29 -27.78
C ASN A 412 2.90 -10.52 -27.42
#